data_AF-A0A935HLW5-F1
#
_entry.id   AF-A0A935HLW5-F1
#
_cell.length_a   1.000
_cell.length_b   1.000
_cell.length_c   1.000
_cell.angle_alpha   90.00
_cell.angle_beta   90.00
_cell.angle_gamma   90.00
#
_symmetry.space_group_name_H-M   'P 1'
#
loop_
_entity.id
_entity.type
_entity.pdbx_description
1 polymer ?
#
loop_
_entity_poly.entity_id
_entity_poly.type
_entity_poly.pdbx_seq_one_letter_code
_entity_poly.pdbx_strand_id
1 'polypeptide(L)'
;MPRIPIPIPDIPKTKSHLDRWFRKHGFIEAHFERGTLRVSTDRMGEIIVFKLNIRAGYETHYKVTTGGALIVLETRIDTSVVDYDGYCPLLLFGIWNRKLAFKENAGVMFKYRAEGYDLEREFLGFAQELGR
;
A
#
# COMPACT_ATOMS: atom_id res chain seq x y z
N MET A 1 -11.32 1.63 -8.11
CA MET A 1 -12.58 0.93 -7.78
C MET A 1 -13.33 1.74 -6.72
N PRO A 2 -14.66 1.66 -6.59
CA PRO A 2 -15.39 2.29 -5.49
C PRO A 2 -14.90 1.71 -4.14
N ARG A 3 -14.77 2.58 -3.14
CA ARG A 3 -14.32 2.21 -1.78
C ARG A 3 -15.44 1.45 -1.08
N ILE A 4 -15.17 0.22 -0.65
CA ILE A 4 -16.14 -0.61 0.05
C ILE A 4 -15.62 -0.79 1.49
N PRO A 5 -16.29 -0.21 2.51
CA PRO A 5 -15.99 -0.50 3.90
C PRO A 5 -16.28 -1.98 4.17
N ILE A 6 -15.34 -2.68 4.83
CA ILE A 6 -15.47 -4.13 5.05
C ILE A 6 -15.76 -4.42 6.52
N PRO A 7 -16.92 -5.00 6.87
CA PRO A 7 -17.30 -5.31 8.26
C PRO A 7 -16.23 -6.08 9.03
N ILE A 8 -16.12 -5.91 10.35
CA ILE A 8 -15.22 -6.74 11.19
C ILE A 8 -15.90 -7.28 12.46
N PRO A 9 -15.56 -8.52 12.86
CA PRO A 9 -16.11 -9.14 14.07
C PRO A 9 -15.32 -8.81 15.35
N ASP A 10 -13.99 -8.56 15.27
CA ASP A 10 -13.13 -8.29 16.43
C ASP A 10 -11.78 -7.60 16.05
N ILE A 11 -11.49 -6.42 16.63
CA ILE A 11 -10.35 -5.54 16.21
C ILE A 11 -8.97 -6.21 16.39
N PRO A 12 -8.60 -6.79 17.55
CA PRO A 12 -7.27 -7.38 17.74
C PRO A 12 -7.01 -8.57 16.80
N LYS A 13 -8.05 -9.39 16.57
CA LYS A 13 -7.98 -10.51 15.63
C LYS A 13 -7.80 -10.02 14.19
N THR A 14 -8.59 -9.02 13.78
CA THR A 14 -8.45 -8.38 12.46
C THR A 14 -7.05 -7.84 12.24
N LYS A 15 -6.49 -7.12 13.22
CA LYS A 15 -5.12 -6.58 13.13
C LYS A 15 -4.09 -7.70 12.93
N SER A 16 -4.14 -8.75 13.76
CA SER A 16 -3.22 -9.90 13.64
C SER A 16 -3.29 -10.58 12.27
N HIS A 17 -4.50 -10.67 11.69
CA HIS A 17 -4.68 -11.23 10.36
C HIS A 17 -4.12 -10.30 9.26
N LEU A 18 -4.36 -8.98 9.35
CA LEU A 18 -3.80 -7.99 8.42
C LEU A 18 -2.27 -8.03 8.44
N ASP A 19 -1.66 -8.00 9.62
CA ASP A 19 -0.20 -8.05 9.77
C ASP A 19 0.38 -9.33 9.14
N ARG A 20 -0.31 -10.45 9.31
CA ARG A 20 0.10 -11.74 8.70
C ARG A 20 -0.02 -11.68 7.18
N TRP A 21 -1.09 -11.09 6.66
CA TRP A 21 -1.28 -10.92 5.22
C TRP A 21 -0.18 -10.03 4.63
N PHE A 22 0.12 -8.89 5.25
CA PHE A 22 1.19 -7.99 4.80
C PHE A 22 2.56 -8.69 4.79
N ARG A 23 2.92 -9.38 5.88
CA ARG A 23 4.18 -10.13 5.94
C ARG A 23 4.26 -11.23 4.88
N LYS A 24 3.18 -11.98 4.67
CA LYS A 24 3.12 -13.05 3.66
C LYS A 24 3.36 -12.52 2.24
N HIS A 25 2.87 -11.32 1.94
CA HIS A 25 3.01 -10.69 0.62
C HIS A 25 4.27 -9.84 0.49
N GLY A 26 5.15 -9.80 1.50
CA GLY A 26 6.41 -9.08 1.47
C GLY A 26 6.29 -7.57 1.66
N PHE A 27 5.23 -7.11 2.33
CA PHE A 27 5.11 -5.72 2.75
C PHE A 27 5.95 -5.46 4.00
N ILE A 28 6.41 -4.21 4.09
CA ILE A 28 7.15 -3.63 5.21
C ILE A 28 6.26 -2.55 5.83
N GLU A 29 6.13 -2.57 7.16
CA GLU A 29 5.47 -1.51 7.92
C GLU A 29 6.32 -0.23 7.87
N ALA A 30 5.69 0.90 7.53
CA ALA A 30 6.37 2.19 7.46
C ALA A 30 6.46 2.82 8.85
N HIS A 31 7.69 3.03 9.32
CA HIS A 31 7.95 3.80 10.53
C HIS A 31 8.33 5.24 10.17
N PHE A 32 7.52 6.21 10.61
CA PHE A 32 7.71 7.63 10.32
C PHE A 32 8.35 8.34 11.52
N GLU A 33 9.50 9.01 11.33
CA GLU A 33 10.15 9.76 12.42
C GLU A 33 9.57 11.17 12.60
N ARG A 34 9.33 11.88 11.49
CA ARG A 34 8.85 13.28 11.48
C ARG A 34 7.68 13.47 10.51
N GLY A 35 6.77 12.50 10.53
CA GLY A 35 5.63 12.44 9.61
C GLY A 35 6.00 12.15 8.15
N THR A 36 7.26 11.85 7.86
CA THR A 36 7.74 11.47 6.53
C THR A 36 8.70 10.30 6.62
N LEU A 37 8.66 9.42 5.63
CA LEU A 37 9.60 8.32 5.43
C LEU A 37 10.21 8.44 4.03
N ARG A 38 11.53 8.35 3.94
CA ARG A 38 12.23 8.22 2.65
C ARG A 38 12.58 6.77 2.43
N VAL A 39 12.23 6.24 1.26
CA VAL A 39 12.54 4.87 0.85
C VAL A 39 13.39 4.96 -0.40
N SER A 40 14.60 4.40 -0.34
CA SER A 40 15.50 4.30 -1.48
C SER A 40 15.45 2.87 -2.04
N THR A 41 15.31 2.75 -3.36
CA THR A 41 15.31 1.48 -4.07
C THR A 41 16.34 1.54 -5.20
N ASP A 42 16.73 0.36 -5.72
CA ASP A 42 17.58 0.25 -6.90
C ASP A 42 16.73 -0.14 -8.12
N ARG A 43 17.01 0.52 -9.24
CA ARG A 43 16.55 0.12 -10.57
C ARG A 43 17.75 0.09 -11.51
N MET A 44 18.30 -1.10 -11.73
CA MET A 44 19.39 -1.31 -12.69
C MET A 44 20.62 -0.42 -12.41
N GLY A 45 20.95 -0.21 -11.12
CA GLY A 45 22.06 0.64 -10.70
C GLY A 45 21.71 2.12 -10.53
N GLU A 46 20.46 2.53 -10.81
CA GLU A 46 19.96 3.86 -10.48
C GLU A 46 19.20 3.84 -9.14
N ILE A 47 19.56 4.75 -8.24
CA ILE A 47 18.84 4.92 -6.97
C ILE A 47 17.57 5.74 -7.22
N ILE A 48 16.42 5.16 -6.91
CA ILE A 48 15.13 5.84 -6.90
C ILE A 48 14.76 6.15 -5.45
N VAL A 49 14.41 7.41 -5.18
CA VAL A 49 13.98 7.84 -3.84
C VAL A 49 12.50 8.16 -3.86
N PHE A 50 11.76 7.55 -2.95
CA PHE A 50 10.36 7.84 -2.66
C PHE A 50 10.26 8.59 -1.34
N LYS A 51 9.23 9.45 -1.24
CA LYS A 51 8.86 10.12 -0.01
C LYS A 51 7.41 9.78 0.32
N LEU A 52 7.22 9.02 1.40
CA LEU A 52 5.92 8.74 1.99
C LEU A 52 5.65 9.76 3.09
N ASN A 53 4.40 10.18 3.22
CA ASN A 53 3.95 11.05 4.30
C ASN A 53 2.98 10.26 5.17
N ILE A 54 3.07 10.43 6.48
CA ILE A 54 2.13 9.82 7.41
C ILE A 54 0.71 10.31 7.10
N ARG A 55 -0.25 9.39 7.16
CA ARG A 55 -1.67 9.69 7.11
C ARG A 55 -2.27 9.42 8.47
N ALA A 56 -2.83 10.45 9.09
CA ALA A 56 -3.40 10.33 10.44
C ALA A 56 -4.47 9.24 10.50
N GLY A 57 -4.34 8.33 11.46
CA GLY A 57 -5.26 7.22 11.66
C GLY A 57 -5.09 6.02 10.72
N TYR A 58 -4.07 6.01 9.85
CA TYR A 58 -3.78 4.87 8.98
C TYR A 58 -2.40 4.30 9.30
N GLU A 59 -2.32 2.97 9.32
CA GLU A 59 -1.07 2.22 9.26
C GLU A 59 -0.64 2.13 7.79
N THR A 60 0.62 2.44 7.50
CA THR A 60 1.14 2.43 6.13
C THR A 60 2.06 1.24 5.95
N HIS A 61 1.78 0.44 4.93
CA HIS A 61 2.61 -0.69 4.51
C HIS A 61 3.07 -0.45 3.07
N TYR A 62 4.34 -0.74 2.78
CA TYR A 62 4.87 -0.62 1.43
C TYR A 62 5.63 -1.87 0.99
N LYS A 63 5.68 -2.09 -0.32
CA LYS A 63 6.41 -3.19 -0.96
C LYS A 63 7.18 -2.66 -2.15
N VAL A 64 8.43 -3.10 -2.30
CA VAL A 64 9.24 -2.84 -3.50
C VAL A 64 8.83 -3.82 -4.59
N THR A 65 8.62 -3.33 -5.80
CA THR A 65 8.15 -4.12 -6.94
C THR A 65 9.17 -4.16 -8.08
N THR A 66 8.80 -4.80 -9.19
CA THR A 66 9.63 -4.82 -10.39
C THR A 66 9.98 -3.38 -10.83
N GLY A 67 11.26 -3.19 -11.17
CA GLY A 67 11.80 -1.90 -11.60
C GLY A 67 12.03 -0.90 -10.47
N GLY A 68 12.12 -1.36 -9.21
CA GLY A 68 12.42 -0.50 -8.07
C GLY A 68 11.27 0.42 -7.66
N ALA A 69 10.07 0.23 -8.21
CA ALA A 69 8.89 1.01 -7.82
C ALA A 69 8.34 0.56 -6.45
N LEU A 70 7.40 1.34 -5.90
CA LEU A 70 6.69 0.98 -4.68
C LEU A 70 5.20 0.77 -4.94
N ILE A 71 4.65 -0.23 -4.25
CA ILE A 71 3.22 -0.33 -3.93
C ILE A 71 3.06 0.08 -2.48
N VAL A 72 2.08 0.92 -2.19
CA VAL A 72 1.73 1.35 -0.82
C VAL A 72 0.27 1.01 -0.57
N LEU A 73 0.02 0.42 0.59
CA LEU A 73 -1.31 0.23 1.16
C LEU A 73 -1.36 0.97 2.50
N GLU A 74 -2.27 1.94 2.61
CA GLU A 74 -2.63 2.59 3.86
C GLU A 74 -3.91 1.94 4.37
N THR A 75 -3.91 1.37 5.58
CA THR A 75 -5.06 0.71 6.19
C THR A 75 -5.47 1.36 7.49
N ARG A 76 -6.77 1.45 7.75
CA ARG A 76 -7.35 1.89 9.01
C ARG A 76 -8.39 0.89 9.45
N ILE A 77 -8.31 0.46 10.70
CA ILE A 77 -9.33 -0.36 11.34
C ILE A 77 -10.19 0.58 12.18
N ASP A 78 -11.47 0.70 11.86
CA ASP A 78 -12.47 1.36 12.69
C ASP A 78 -13.30 0.31 13.43
N THR A 79 -14.19 0.74 14.32
CA THR A 79 -15.03 -0.10 15.19
C THR A 79 -15.80 -1.19 14.46
N SER A 80 -16.17 -0.96 13.21
CA SER A 80 -16.93 -1.93 12.42
C SER A 80 -16.37 -2.19 11.04
N VAL A 81 -15.32 -1.49 10.59
CA VAL A 81 -14.84 -1.61 9.20
C VAL A 81 -13.32 -1.54 9.04
N VAL A 82 -12.77 -2.27 8.07
CA VAL A 82 -11.45 -1.99 7.49
C VAL A 82 -11.61 -1.03 6.33
N ASP A 83 -10.96 0.12 6.41
CA ASP A 83 -10.81 1.11 5.34
C ASP A 83 -9.38 1.06 4.82
N TYR A 84 -9.20 1.24 3.51
CA TYR A 84 -7.87 1.18 2.91
C TYR A 84 -7.72 2.09 1.69
N ASP A 85 -6.47 2.43 1.36
CA ASP A 85 -6.10 3.18 0.17
C ASP A 85 -4.81 2.62 -0.44
N GLY A 86 -4.89 2.19 -1.69
CA GLY A 86 -3.80 1.59 -2.44
C GLY A 86 -3.27 2.51 -3.54
N TYR A 87 -1.96 2.74 -3.57
CA TYR A 87 -1.35 3.58 -4.59
C TYR A 87 0.13 3.26 -4.83
N CYS A 88 0.65 3.74 -5.95
CA CYS A 88 2.08 3.79 -6.23
C CYS A 88 2.59 5.22 -6.06
N PRO A 89 3.53 5.50 -5.14
CA PRO A 89 4.10 6.81 -4.98
C PRO A 89 5.00 7.17 -6.17
N LEU A 90 4.98 8.43 -6.55
CA LEU A 90 5.89 9.02 -7.52
C LEU A 90 6.44 10.33 -6.95
N LEU A 91 7.76 10.47 -6.95
CA LEU A 91 8.44 11.72 -6.58
C LEU A 91 8.86 12.44 -7.86
N LEU A 92 8.17 13.53 -8.18
CA LEU A 92 8.49 14.38 -9.33
C LEU A 92 9.46 15.48 -8.90
N PHE A 93 10.56 15.64 -9.64
CA PHE A 93 11.58 16.68 -9.43
C PHE A 93 12.15 16.71 -8.00
N GLY A 94 12.12 15.59 -7.27
CA GLY A 94 12.60 15.49 -5.89
C GLY A 94 11.74 16.18 -4.82
N ILE A 95 10.65 16.88 -5.19
CA ILE A 95 9.87 17.71 -4.26
C ILE A 95 8.38 17.34 -4.28
N TRP A 96 7.85 16.92 -5.42
CA TRP A 96 6.41 16.76 -5.60
C TRP A 96 5.98 15.29 -5.49
N ASN A 97 5.31 14.96 -4.38
CA ASN A 97 4.73 13.64 -4.16
C ASN A 97 3.40 13.50 -4.90
N ARG A 98 3.29 12.50 -5.76
CA ARG A 98 2.03 12.08 -6.39
C ARG A 98 1.70 10.65 -5.98
N LYS A 99 0.43 10.41 -5.63
CA LYS A 99 -0.14 9.07 -5.46
C LYS A 99 -0.77 8.67 -6.78
N LEU A 100 -0.20 7.67 -7.45
CA LEU A 100 -0.78 7.10 -8.66
C LEU A 100 -1.67 5.93 -8.28
N ALA A 101 -2.95 5.98 -8.65
CA ALA A 101 -3.86 4.86 -8.43
C ALA A 101 -3.39 3.61 -9.20
N PHE A 102 -3.66 2.44 -8.63
CA PHE A 102 -3.51 1.17 -9.34
C PHE A 102 -4.36 1.14 -10.62
N LYS A 103 -3.90 0.36 -11.60
CA LYS A 103 -4.55 0.28 -12.90
C LYS A 103 -4.25 -1.06 -13.56
N GLU A 104 -5.30 -1.85 -13.80
CA GLU A 104 -5.26 -3.15 -14.49
C GLU A 104 -4.48 -3.08 -15.81
N ASN A 105 -4.93 -2.22 -16.72
CA ASN A 105 -4.29 -2.02 -18.02
C ASN A 105 -3.32 -0.84 -17.98
N ALA A 106 -2.23 -0.99 -17.23
CA ALA A 106 -1.12 -0.04 -17.24
C ALA A 106 -0.18 -0.32 -18.43
N GLY A 107 0.25 0.74 -19.12
CA GLY A 107 1.25 0.62 -20.19
C GLY A 107 2.58 0.06 -19.67
N VAL A 108 3.46 -0.41 -20.56
CA VAL A 108 4.71 -1.10 -20.20
C VAL A 108 5.58 -0.30 -19.20
N MET A 109 5.63 1.04 -19.32
CA MET A 109 6.37 1.91 -18.39
C MET A 109 5.79 1.95 -16.97
N PHE A 110 4.54 1.53 -16.80
CA PHE A 110 3.79 1.61 -15.56
C PHE A 110 3.33 0.24 -15.06
N LYS A 111 4.03 -0.85 -15.44
CA LYS A 111 3.71 -2.24 -15.03
C LYS A 111 3.48 -2.39 -13.53
N TYR A 112 4.23 -1.68 -12.70
CA TYR A 112 4.06 -1.66 -11.25
C TYR A 112 2.64 -1.23 -10.79
N ARG A 113 1.90 -0.45 -11.59
CA ARG A 113 0.49 -0.09 -11.32
C ARG A 113 -0.48 -1.22 -11.60
N ALA A 114 -0.15 -2.10 -12.55
CA ALA A 114 -0.89 -3.33 -12.80
C ALA A 114 -0.60 -4.36 -11.70
N GLU A 115 0.66 -4.51 -11.29
CA GLU A 115 1.02 -5.33 -10.11
C GLU A 115 0.29 -4.86 -8.85
N GLY A 116 0.19 -3.55 -8.64
CA GLY A 116 -0.61 -2.97 -7.55
C GLY A 116 -2.09 -3.29 -7.64
N TYR A 117 -2.65 -3.36 -8.86
CA TYR A 117 -4.05 -3.71 -9.08
C TYR A 117 -4.33 -5.18 -8.75
N ASP A 118 -3.47 -6.09 -9.21
CA ASP A 118 -3.61 -7.52 -8.90
C ASP A 118 -3.52 -7.76 -7.39
N LEU A 119 -2.57 -7.09 -6.74
CA LEU A 119 -2.38 -7.15 -5.30
C LEU A 119 -3.57 -6.56 -4.52
N GLU A 120 -4.14 -5.44 -4.99
CA GLU A 120 -5.36 -4.87 -4.41
C GLU A 120 -6.53 -5.84 -4.50
N ARG A 121 -6.67 -6.57 -5.61
CA ARG A 121 -7.72 -7.60 -5.74
C ARG A 121 -7.56 -8.74 -4.73
N GLU A 122 -6.33 -9.21 -4.52
CA GLU A 122 -6.03 -10.21 -3.50
C GLU A 122 -6.33 -9.70 -2.09
N PHE A 123 -5.95 -8.45 -1.80
CA PHE A 123 -6.24 -7.81 -0.52
C PHE A 123 -7.74 -7.69 -0.27
N LEU A 124 -8.51 -7.24 -1.27
CA LEU A 124 -9.95 -7.13 -1.18
C LEU A 124 -10.63 -8.48 -0.90
N GLY A 125 -10.19 -9.55 -1.58
CA GLY A 125 -10.68 -10.90 -1.33
C GLY A 125 -10.42 -11.35 0.10
N PHE A 126 -9.19 -11.18 0.58
CA PHE A 126 -8.82 -11.47 1.96
C PHE A 126 -9.62 -10.64 2.98
N ALA A 127 -9.76 -9.34 2.75
CA ALA A 127 -10.45 -8.48 3.69
C ALA A 127 -11.95 -8.83 3.77
N GLN A 128 -12.59 -9.19 2.65
CA GLN A 128 -13.96 -9.70 2.65
C GLN A 128 -14.13 -10.99 3.48
N GLU A 129 -13.13 -11.88 3.49
CA GLU A 129 -13.14 -13.07 4.34
C GLU A 129 -12.99 -12.73 5.83
N LEU A 130 -12.32 -11.63 6.18
CA LEU A 130 -12.25 -11.16 7.58
C LEU A 130 -13.59 -10.66 8.13
N GLY A 131 -14.47 -10.17 7.25
CA GLY A 131 -15.78 -9.65 7.62
C GLY A 131 -16.91 -10.67 7.63
N ARG A 132 -16.61 -11.93 7.30
CA ARG A 132 -17.52 -13.08 7.43
C ARG A 132 -17.30 -13.78 8.77
#